data_AF-A0A972WY08-F1
#
_entry.id   AF-A0A972WY08-F1
#
_cell.length_a   1.000
_cell.length_b   1.000
_cell.length_c   1.000
_cell.angle_alpha   90.00
_cell.angle_beta   90.00
_cell.angle_gamma   90.00
#
_symmetry.space_group_name_H-M   'P 1'
#
loop_
_entity.id
_entity.type
_entity.pdbx_description
1 polymer ?
#
loop_
_entity_poly.entity_id
_entity_poly.type
_entity_poly.pdbx_seq_one_letter_code
_entity_poly.pdbx_strand_id
1 'polypeptide(L)'
;HHAEKRLGVKAGGTTADGMFTLAHAECQAACTEAPCLQVNYRFRLRVTTADLDNLIDDLKTGKLSDEIPVHGVLSKVRQHIAPDREVGAVAPELVNESPVWLNGKAAL
;
A
#
# COMPACT_ATOMS: atom_id res chain seq x y z
N HIS A 1 -15.00 11.49 -4.62
CA HIS A 1 -14.48 12.00 -5.91
C HIS A 1 -13.50 13.18 -5.75
N HIS A 2 -12.60 13.19 -4.76
CA HIS A 2 -11.62 14.29 -4.60
C HIS A 2 -10.53 14.23 -5.68
N ALA A 3 -9.91 13.05 -5.87
CA ALA A 3 -8.86 12.82 -6.86
C ALA A 3 -9.29 13.20 -8.29
N GLU A 4 -10.49 12.79 -8.70
CA GLU A 4 -11.04 13.13 -10.02
C GLU A 4 -11.15 14.64 -10.24
N LYS A 5 -11.62 15.38 -9.22
CA LYS A 5 -11.71 16.85 -9.27
C LYS A 5 -10.33 17.50 -9.33
N ARG A 6 -9.39 17.01 -8.53
CA ARG A 6 -8.02 17.56 -8.43
C ARG A 6 -7.21 17.36 -9.72
N LEU A 7 -7.37 16.20 -10.36
CA LEU A 7 -6.66 15.83 -11.59
C LEU A 7 -7.41 16.23 -12.86
N GLY A 8 -8.70 16.54 -12.77
CA GLY A 8 -9.51 16.88 -13.93
C GLY A 8 -9.82 15.70 -14.86
N VAL A 9 -9.70 14.47 -14.35
CA VAL A 9 -9.96 13.22 -15.09
C VAL A 9 -10.92 12.33 -14.33
N LYS A 10 -11.59 11.43 -15.04
CA LYS A 10 -12.34 10.33 -14.42
C LYS A 10 -11.42 9.17 -14.09
N ALA A 11 -11.84 8.32 -13.17
CA ALA A 11 -11.11 7.09 -12.91
C ALA A 11 -11.05 6.23 -14.20
N GLY A 12 -9.88 5.64 -14.45
CA GLY A 12 -9.46 5.06 -15.72
C GLY A 12 -8.78 6.05 -16.69
N GLY A 13 -8.90 7.36 -16.45
CA GLY A 13 -8.34 8.41 -17.31
C GLY A 13 -6.90 8.80 -16.95
N THR A 14 -6.22 9.36 -17.95
CA THR A 14 -4.88 9.96 -17.83
C THR A 14 -4.95 11.46 -18.07
N THR A 15 -4.21 12.25 -17.30
CA THR A 15 -4.11 13.71 -17.48
C THR A 15 -3.50 14.07 -18.83
N ALA A 16 -3.83 15.25 -19.35
CA ALA A 16 -3.39 15.66 -20.70
C ALA A 16 -1.86 15.79 -20.84
N ASP A 17 -1.15 16.04 -19.73
CA ASP A 17 0.31 16.06 -19.64
C ASP A 17 0.93 14.65 -19.58
N GLY A 18 0.12 13.60 -19.52
CA GLY A 18 0.55 12.22 -19.43
C GLY A 18 1.13 11.81 -18.07
N MET A 19 1.13 12.70 -17.07
CA MET A 19 1.83 12.43 -15.81
C MET A 19 1.05 11.56 -14.82
N PHE A 20 -0.28 11.64 -14.81
CA PHE A 20 -1.12 10.91 -13.85
C PHE A 20 -2.18 10.08 -14.56
N THR A 21 -2.24 8.79 -14.24
CA THR A 21 -3.38 7.92 -14.54
C THR A 21 -4.08 7.55 -13.25
N LEU A 22 -5.36 7.89 -13.12
CA LEU A 22 -6.15 7.58 -11.93
C LEU A 22 -6.81 6.21 -12.09
N ALA A 23 -6.18 5.14 -11.63
CA ALA A 23 -6.75 3.79 -11.72
C ALA A 23 -7.64 3.45 -10.51
N HIS A 24 -8.68 2.65 -10.74
CA HIS A 24 -9.32 1.92 -9.65
C HIS A 24 -8.39 0.82 -9.15
N ALA A 25 -8.41 0.59 -7.84
CA ALA A 25 -7.73 -0.52 -7.20
C ALA A 25 -8.73 -1.34 -6.40
N GLU A 26 -8.54 -2.65 -6.44
CA GLU A 26 -9.19 -3.59 -5.52
C GLU A 26 -8.55 -3.48 -4.13
N CYS A 27 -8.92 -4.41 -3.24
CA CYS A 27 -8.31 -4.51 -1.92
C CYS A 27 -6.78 -4.61 -2.00
N GLN A 28 -6.09 -3.68 -1.31
CA GLN A 28 -4.63 -3.61 -1.25
C GLN A 28 -4.04 -4.24 0.03
N ALA A 29 -4.83 -5.04 0.76
CA ALA A 29 -4.45 -5.71 2.01
C ALA A 29 -3.87 -4.79 3.11
N ALA A 30 -4.17 -3.49 3.06
CA ALA A 30 -3.74 -2.49 4.03
C ALA A 30 -4.91 -2.01 4.91
N CYS A 31 -5.79 -2.92 5.32
CA CYS A 31 -7.07 -2.59 5.94
C CYS A 31 -6.94 -1.79 7.25
N THR A 32 -5.91 -2.07 8.07
CA THR A 32 -5.63 -1.35 9.32
C THR A 32 -5.04 0.05 9.10
N GLU A 33 -4.69 0.36 7.86
CA GLU A 33 -3.98 1.58 7.43
C GLU A 33 -4.79 2.38 6.41
N ALA A 34 -6.07 2.04 6.25
CA ALA A 34 -6.99 2.75 5.37
C ALA A 34 -7.27 4.19 5.87
N PRO A 35 -7.61 5.14 4.98
CA PRO A 35 -7.62 5.05 3.52
C PRO A 35 -6.21 4.95 2.94
N CYS A 36 -6.00 4.10 1.93
CA CYS A 36 -4.70 3.91 1.30
C CYS A 36 -4.76 4.04 -0.23
N LEU A 37 -3.64 4.40 -0.84
CA LEU A 37 -3.45 4.42 -2.28
C LEU A 37 -2.00 4.02 -2.62
N GLN A 38 -1.75 3.79 -3.91
CA GLN A 38 -0.42 3.51 -4.42
C GLN A 38 -0.07 4.44 -5.57
N VAL A 39 1.20 4.85 -5.61
CA VAL A 39 1.82 5.51 -6.77
C VAL A 39 3.02 4.68 -7.17
N ASN A 40 3.04 4.13 -8.38
CA ASN A 40 4.10 3.24 -8.87
C ASN A 40 4.47 2.14 -7.84
N TYR A 41 3.46 1.46 -7.29
CA TYR A 41 3.62 0.41 -6.26
C TYR A 41 4.28 0.86 -4.94
N ARG A 42 4.28 2.17 -4.65
CA ARG A 42 4.63 2.72 -3.33
C ARG A 42 3.37 3.06 -2.57
N PHE A 43 3.23 2.51 -1.37
CA PHE A 43 2.07 2.76 -0.53
C PHE A 43 2.06 4.18 0.04
N ARG A 44 0.86 4.72 0.15
CA ARG A 44 0.51 5.89 0.95
C ARG A 44 -0.65 5.46 1.85
N LEU A 45 -0.44 5.56 3.15
CA LEU A 45 -1.31 5.01 4.19
C LEU A 45 -1.96 6.15 4.97
N ARG A 46 -3.16 5.91 5.52
CA ARG A 46 -3.94 6.87 6.30
C ARG A 46 -4.12 8.24 5.60
N VAL A 47 -4.34 8.21 4.28
CA VAL A 47 -4.30 9.41 3.42
C VAL A 47 -5.56 10.26 3.59
N THR A 48 -5.39 11.54 3.89
CA THR A 48 -6.45 12.56 3.82
C THR A 48 -6.50 13.23 2.44
N THR A 49 -7.54 14.03 2.19
CA THR A 49 -7.62 14.81 0.94
C THR A 49 -6.49 15.83 0.79
N ALA A 50 -6.07 16.45 1.90
CA ALA A 50 -4.94 17.38 1.90
C ALA A 50 -3.62 16.66 1.61
N ASP A 51 -3.43 15.45 2.16
CA ASP A 51 -2.26 14.62 1.85
C ASP A 51 -2.22 14.24 0.37
N LEU A 52 -3.37 13.94 -0.23
CA LEU A 52 -3.46 13.65 -1.67
C LEU A 52 -3.06 14.88 -2.51
N ASP A 53 -3.56 16.07 -2.17
CA ASP A 53 -3.24 17.29 -2.90
C ASP A 53 -1.74 17.59 -2.83
N ASN A 54 -1.16 17.51 -1.63
CA ASN A 54 0.28 17.67 -1.40
C ASN A 54 1.09 16.63 -2.17
N LEU A 55 0.66 15.36 -2.16
CA LEU A 55 1.32 14.28 -2.91
C LEU A 55 1.35 14.57 -4.41
N ILE A 56 0.25 15.05 -4.99
CA ILE A 56 0.18 15.40 -6.41
C ILE A 56 1.15 16.55 -6.73
N ASP A 57 1.21 17.59 -5.89
CA ASP A 57 2.09 18.73 -6.11
C ASP A 57 3.58 18.36 -5.93
N ASP A 58 3.91 17.55 -4.93
CA ASP A 58 5.26 17.03 -4.71
C ASP A 58 5.72 16.11 -5.85
N LEU A 59 4.81 15.31 -6.44
CA LEU A 59 5.10 14.50 -7.62
C LEU A 59 5.33 15.37 -8.88
N LYS A 60 4.53 16.41 -9.08
CA LYS A 60 4.68 17.34 -10.22
C LYS A 60 6.02 18.07 -10.20
N THR A 61 6.53 18.39 -9.01
CA THR A 61 7.80 19.09 -8.83
C THR A 61 9.01 18.15 -8.79
N GLY A 62 8.80 16.83 -8.80
CA GLY A 62 9.86 15.83 -8.73
C GLY A 62 10.50 15.68 -7.35
N LYS A 63 9.93 16.32 -6.31
CA LYS A 63 10.44 16.30 -4.94
C LYS A 63 10.50 14.88 -4.33
N LEU A 64 9.65 13.97 -4.83
CA LEU A 64 9.59 12.58 -4.36
C LEU A 64 10.29 11.59 -5.30
N SER A 65 11.09 12.03 -6.26
CA SER A 65 11.70 11.15 -7.28
C SER A 65 12.59 10.04 -6.71
N ASP A 66 13.25 10.27 -5.57
CA ASP A 66 14.06 9.25 -4.89
C ASP A 66 13.20 8.17 -4.20
N GLU A 67 12.02 8.55 -3.70
CA GLU A 67 11.12 7.65 -2.97
C GLU A 67 10.12 6.93 -3.90
N ILE A 68 9.55 7.69 -4.82
CA ILE A 68 8.62 7.26 -5.86
C ILE A 68 9.32 7.46 -7.21
N PRO A 69 10.09 6.45 -7.67
CA PRO A 69 10.74 6.52 -8.96
C PRO A 69 9.71 6.44 -10.11
N VAL A 70 10.21 6.68 -11.32
CA VAL A 70 9.42 6.55 -12.55
C VAL A 70 8.76 5.18 -12.68
N HIS A 71 7.64 5.14 -13.40
CA HIS A 71 6.92 3.90 -13.65
C HIS A 71 7.83 2.84 -14.32
N GLY A 72 7.62 1.58 -13.96
CA GLY A 72 8.45 0.46 -14.44
C GLY A 72 9.70 0.17 -13.58
N VAL A 73 10.01 0.99 -12.58
CA VAL A 73 11.06 0.69 -11.62
C VAL A 73 10.56 -0.32 -10.59
N LEU A 74 11.27 -1.45 -10.46
CA LEU A 74 10.93 -2.52 -9.52
C LEU A 74 10.75 -1.99 -8.10
N SER A 75 9.58 -2.25 -7.52
CA SER A 75 9.32 -1.95 -6.12
C SER A 75 10.09 -2.92 -5.23
N LYS A 76 11.09 -2.41 -4.51
CA LYS A 76 11.79 -3.17 -3.47
C LYS A 76 10.99 -3.05 -2.19
N VAL A 77 9.83 -3.72 -2.12
CA VAL A 77 9.11 -3.88 -0.85
C VAL A 77 9.86 -4.93 -0.04
N ARG A 78 10.87 -4.51 0.72
CA ARG A 78 11.46 -5.38 1.74
C ARG A 78 10.57 -5.27 2.97
N GLN A 79 9.69 -6.25 3.18
CA GLN A 79 9.00 -6.36 4.46
C GLN A 79 10.06 -6.48 5.55
N HIS A 80 10.16 -5.43 6.36
CA HIS A 80 10.96 -5.42 7.56
C HIS A 80 9.97 -5.34 8.71
N ILE A 81 9.77 -6.48 9.37
CA ILE A 81 9.00 -6.54 10.61
C ILE A 81 10.03 -6.31 11.71
N ALA A 82 9.84 -5.26 12.50
CA ALA A 82 10.72 -5.03 13.64
C ALA A 82 10.59 -6.20 14.62
N PRO A 83 11.66 -6.64 15.31
CA PRO A 83 11.63 -7.82 16.16
C PRO A 83 10.55 -7.81 17.24
N ASP A 84 10.20 -6.62 17.74
CA ASP A 84 9.15 -6.39 18.73
C ASP A 84 7.72 -6.48 18.16
N ARG A 85 7.58 -6.52 16.83
CA ARG A 85 6.33 -6.59 16.07
C ARG A 85 6.20 -7.89 15.29
N GLU A 86 7.14 -8.81 15.44
CA GLU A 86 7.04 -10.15 14.89
C GLU A 86 5.85 -10.84 15.56
N VAL A 87 4.90 -11.29 14.75
CA VAL A 87 3.90 -12.24 15.23
C VAL A 87 4.70 -13.49 15.53
N GLY A 88 4.78 -13.88 16.81
CA GLY A 88 5.64 -14.94 17.35
C GLY A 88 5.41 -16.33 16.77
N ALA A 89 5.52 -16.45 15.45
CA ALA A 89 5.59 -17.68 14.71
C ALA A 89 6.89 -18.35 15.13
N VAL A 90 6.76 -19.24 16.11
CA VAL A 90 7.82 -20.17 16.47
C VAL A 90 8.23 -20.90 15.18
N ALA A 91 9.54 -21.01 14.96
CA ALA A 91 10.07 -21.71 13.79
C ALA A 91 9.40 -23.11 13.70
N PRO A 92 9.00 -23.60 12.51
CA PRO A 92 8.23 -24.83 12.39
C PRO A 92 8.85 -26.03 13.11
N GLU A 93 10.19 -26.08 13.19
CA GLU A 93 10.95 -27.14 13.86
C GLU A 93 10.87 -27.07 15.39
N LEU A 94 10.47 -25.92 15.93
CA LEU A 94 10.34 -25.63 17.35
C LEU A 94 8.88 -25.66 17.83
N VAL A 95 7.91 -25.83 16.93
CA VAL A 95 6.50 -26.01 17.28
C VAL A 95 6.30 -27.44 17.81
N ASN A 96 6.34 -27.59 19.12
CA ASN A 96 6.21 -28.88 19.82
C ASN A 96 4.82 -29.10 20.45
N GLU A 97 3.94 -28.10 20.37
CA GLU A 97 2.60 -28.14 20.93
C GLU A 97 1.56 -27.73 19.91
N SER A 98 0.37 -28.32 20.02
CA SER A 98 -0.78 -27.91 19.22
C SER A 98 -1.21 -26.50 19.63
N PRO A 99 -1.63 -25.64 18.67
CA PRO A 99 -2.19 -24.34 19.01
C PRO A 99 -3.35 -24.49 20.00
N VAL A 100 -3.46 -23.58 20.96
CA VAL A 100 -4.50 -23.62 22.02
C VAL A 100 -5.95 -23.61 21.50
N TRP A 101 -6.17 -23.20 20.25
CA TRP A 101 -7.47 -23.22 19.58
C TRP A 101 -7.75 -24.56 18.86
N LEU A 102 -6.74 -25.42 18.75
CA LEU A 102 -6.82 -26.77 18.21
C LEU A 102 -7.04 -27.75 19.38
N ASN A 103 -8.25 -27.78 19.92
CA ASN A 103 -8.64 -28.54 21.13
C ASN A 103 -8.65 -30.09 20.96
N GLY A 104 -7.73 -30.66 20.19
CA GLY A 104 -7.63 -32.10 19.95
C GLY A 104 -8.84 -32.74 19.25
N LYS A 105 -9.86 -31.95 18.88
CA LYS A 105 -10.94 -32.42 18.00
C LYS A 105 -10.36 -32.56 16.60
N ALA A 106 -10.39 -33.79 16.07
CA ALA A 106 -10.14 -34.01 14.67
C ALA A 106 -11.04 -33.07 13.85
N ALA A 107 -10.48 -32.45 12.82
CA ALA A 107 -11.26 -31.66 11.87
C ALA A 107 -12.15 -32.62 11.05
N LEU A 108 -13.31 -32.97 11.61
CA LEU A 108 -14.45 -33.63 10.97
C LEU A 108 -15.73 -33.04 11.55
#